data_AF-A0A0K2VHF4-F1
#
_entry.id   AF-A0A0K2VHF4-F1
#
_cell.length_a   1.000
_cell.length_b   1.000
_cell.length_c   1.000
_cell.angle_alpha   90.00
_cell.angle_beta   90.00
_cell.angle_gamma   90.00
#
_symmetry.space_group_name_H-M   'P 1'
#
loop_
_entity.id
_entity.type
_entity.pdbx_description
1 polymer ?
#
loop_
_entity_poly.entity_id
_entity_poly.type
_entity_poly.pdbx_seq_one_letter_code
_entity_poly.pdbx_strand_id
1 'polypeptide(L)' 'MDEELTYLGFRISQSGLSLDPELIRPVLDFPVPVSCTEVKSFLGLVQYYGHFIPHLSEEASP' A
#
# COMPACT_ATOMS: atom_id res chain seq x y z
N MET A 1 -10.86 1.05 -26.12
CA MET A 1 -11.00 1.93 -24.96
C MET A 1 -11.07 1.01 -23.78
N ASP A 2 -9.99 0.89 -23.02
CA ASP A 2 -9.96 0.05 -21.83
C ASP A 2 -10.95 0.62 -20.82
N GLU A 3 -11.97 -0.18 -20.46
CA GLU A 3 -12.92 0.14 -19.41
C GLU A 3 -12.22 -0.08 -18.06
N GLU A 4 -11.89 1.02 -17.39
CA GLU A 4 -11.34 1.02 -16.03
C GLU A 4 -12.33 1.69 -15.09
N LEU A 5 -12.65 1.02 -13.98
CA LEU A 5 -13.53 1.52 -12.92
C LEU A 5 -12.76 1.65 -11.62
N THR A 6 -12.81 2.84 -10.99
CA THR A 6 -12.34 3.00 -9.62
C THR A 6 -13.48 2.68 -8.64
N TYR A 7 -13.27 1.69 -7.78
CA TYR A 7 -14.21 1.31 -6.73
C TYR A 7 -13.47 1.02 -5.42
N LEU A 8 -13.87 1.67 -4.32
CA LEU A 8 -13.23 1.55 -3.00
C LEU A 8 -11.71 1.77 -3.01
N GLY A 9 -11.20 2.62 -3.90
CA GLY A 9 -9.76 2.89 -4.05
C GLY A 9 -9.00 1.77 -4.79
N PHE A 10 -9.70 0.83 -5.43
CA PHE A 10 -9.12 -0.12 -6.36
C PHE A 10 -9.50 0.24 -7.79
N ARG A 11 -8.53 0.15 -8.70
CA ARG A 11 -8.76 0.26 -10.14
C ARG A 11 -9.03 -1.13 -10.69
N ILE A 12 -10.25 -1.34 -11.15
CA ILE A 12 -10.73 -2.60 -11.72
C ILE A 12 -10.70 -2.45 -13.24
N SER A 13 -9.93 -3.30 -13.90
CA SER A 13 -9.83 -3.36 -15.36
C SER A 13 -10.00 -4.80 -15.84
N GLN A 14 -10.08 -5.02 -17.15
CA GLN A 14 -10.09 -6.37 -17.71
C GLN A 14 -8.79 -7.16 -17.43
N SER A 15 -7.68 -6.46 -17.16
CA SER A 15 -6.41 -7.07 -16.78
C SER A 15 -6.30 -7.44 -15.30
N GLY A 16 -7.25 -6.99 -14.47
CA GLY A 16 -7.37 -7.40 -13.07
C GLY A 16 -7.61 -6.25 -12.10
N LEU A 17 -7.26 -6.48 -10.83
CA LEU A 17 -7.42 -5.52 -9.75
C LEU A 17 -6.07 -4.86 -9.46
N SER A 18 -6.02 -3.54 -9.59
CA SER A 18 -4.84 -2.73 -9.26
C SER A 18 -5.18 -1.79 -8.10
N LEU A 19 -4.19 -1.47 -7.27
CA LEU A 19 -4.35 -0.40 -6.29
C LEU A 19 -4.42 0.94 -7.01
N ASP A 20 -5.30 1.83 -6.57
CA ASP A 20 -5.25 3.22 -6.98
C ASP A 20 -3.92 3.84 -6.45
N PRO A 21 -3.11 4.49 -7.31
CA PRO A 21 -1.90 5.19 -6.88
C PRO A 21 -2.14 6.16 -5.72
N GLU A 22 -3.34 6.73 -5.59
CA GLU A 22 -3.68 7.62 -4.49
C GLU A 22 -3.72 6.93 -3.13
N LEU A 23 -4.02 5.62 -3.08
CA LEU A 23 -3.97 4.84 -1.84
C LEU A 23 -2.53 4.58 -1.39
N ILE A 24 -1.55 4.55 -2.29
CA ILE A 24 -0.15 4.28 -1.95
C ILE A 24 0.61 5.55 -1.53
N ARG A 25 0.14 6.75 -1.93
CA ARG A 25 0.78 8.03 -1.58
C ARG A 25 1.11 8.18 -0.09
N PRO A 26 0.21 7.86 0.88
CA PRO A 26 0.52 8.00 2.30
C PRO A 26 1.74 7.18 2.75
N VAL A 27 2.00 6.03 2.11
CA VAL A 27 3.17 5.19 2.40
C VAL A 27 4.43 5.80 1.79
N LEU A 28 4.34 6.30 0.55
CA LEU A 28 5.48 6.90 -0.17
C LEU A 28 5.91 8.24 0.44
N ASP A 29 4.95 9.03 0.89
CA ASP A 29 5.17 10.34 1.50
C ASP A 29 5.44 10.23 3.01
N PHE A 30 5.42 9.02 3.58
CA PHE A 30 5.69 8.82 5.00
C PHE A 30 7.15 9.21 5.29
N PRO A 31 7.40 10.16 6.22
CA PRO A 31 8.74 10.59 6.54
C PRO A 31 9.55 9.43 7.16
N VAL A 32 10.86 9.43 6.98
CA VAL A 32 11.72 8.40 7.58
C VAL A 32 11.50 8.36 9.10
N PRO A 33 10.99 7.25 9.66
CA PRO A 33 10.67 7.18 11.07
C PRO A 33 11.97 7.21 11.90
N VAL A 34 12.00 8.05 12.93
CA VAL A 34 13.16 8.22 13.82
C VAL A 34 12.91 7.66 15.23
N SER A 35 11.68 7.25 15.52
CA SER A 35 11.30 6.65 16.80
C SER A 35 10.58 5.31 16.65
N CYS A 36 10.64 4.48 17.69
CA CYS A 36 9.93 3.19 17.73
C CYS A 36 8.40 3.34 17.54
N THR A 37 7.82 4.46 17.97
CA THR A 37 6.40 4.75 17.79
C THR A 37 6.08 4.99 16.32
N GLU A 38 6.89 5.79 15.63
CA GLU A 38 6.72 6.08 14.20
C GLU A 38 6.94 4.83 13.35
N VAL A 39 7.91 3.98 13.69
CA VAL A 39 8.12 2.69 13.01
C VAL A 39 6.86 1.82 13.10
N LYS A 40 6.23 1.73 14.28
CA LYS A 40 4.99 0.97 14.46
C LYS A 40 3.83 1.57 13.66
N SER A 41 3.72 2.89 13.63
CA SER A 41 2.71 3.59 12.82
C SER A 41 2.91 3.34 11.33
N PHE A 42 4.15 3.40 10.83
CA PHE A 42 4.49 3.08 9.45
C PHE A 42 4.15 1.63 9.10
N LEU A 43 4.55 0.67 9.94
CA LEU A 43 4.25 -0.74 9.73
C LEU A 43 2.73 -1.02 9.69
N GLY A 44 1.95 -0.34 10.52
CA GLY A 44 0.49 -0.43 10.48
C GLY A 44 -0.10 0.08 9.15
N LEU A 45 0.45 1.17 8.62
CA LEU A 45 0.07 1.71 7.32
C LEU A 45 0.44 0.75 6.17
N VAL A 46 1.66 0.20 6.18
CA VAL A 46 2.11 -0.77 5.17
C VAL A 46 1.28 -2.06 5.23
N GLN A 47 0.93 -2.55 6.43
CA GLN A 47 0.11 -3.75 6.58
C GLN A 47 -1.29 -3.61 5.97
N TYR A 48 -1.89 -2.41 6.01
CA TYR A 48 -3.18 -2.16 5.37
C TYR A 48 -3.16 -2.45 3.85
N TYR A 49 -2.01 -2.24 3.20
CA TYR A 49 -1.79 -2.54 1.78
C TYR A 49 -1.07 -3.87 1.53
N GLY A 50 -0.76 -4.63 2.58
CA GLY A 50 0.13 -5.80 2.52
C GLY A 50 -0.36 -6.94 1.62
N HIS A 51 -1.66 -7.01 1.32
CA HIS A 51 -2.20 -7.99 0.36
C HIS A 51 -1.61 -7.83 -1.06
N PHE A 52 -1.09 -6.65 -1.39
CA PHE A 52 -0.48 -6.35 -2.68
C PHE A 52 1.04 -6.39 -2.66
N ILE A 53 1.65 -6.60 -1.49
CA ILE A 53 3.10 -6.62 -1.30
C ILE A 53 3.51 -8.08 -1.06
N PRO A 54 4.06 -8.76 -2.07
CA PRO A 54 4.54 -10.12 -1.90
C PRO A 54 5.66 -10.14 -0.86
N HIS A 55 5.68 -11.17 0.00
CA HIS A 55 6.72 -11.36 1.02
C HIS A 55 6.86 -10.24 2.04
N LEU A 56 5.80 -9.44 2.29
CA LEU A 56 5.85 -8.32 3.24
C LEU A 56 6.42 -8.70 4.61
N SER A 57 6.08 -9.87 5.13
CA SER A 57 6.59 -10.32 6.44
C SER A 57 8.10 -10.58 6.45
N GLU A 58 8.68 -10.95 5.31
CA GLU A 58 10.13 -11.19 5.17
C GLU A 58 10.86 -9.85 5.05
N GLU A 59 10.33 -8.94 4.24
CA GLU A 59 10.87 -7.59 4.05
C GLU A 59 10.78 -6.72 5.31
N ALA A 60 9.73 -6.88 6.12
CA ALA A 60 9.52 -6.15 7.37
C ALA A 60 10.15 -6.83 8.60
N SER A 61 10.97 -7.87 8.39
CA SER A 61 11.71 -8.52 9.48
C SER A 61 12.65 -7.52 10.18
N PRO A 62 12.85 -7.63 11.51
CA PRO A 62 13.88 -6.88 12.23
C PRO A 62 15.30 -7.13 11.72
#